data_AF-A8E4W4-F1
#
_entry.id   AF-A8E4W4-F1
#
_cell.length_a   1.000
_cell.length_b   1.000
_cell.length_c   1.000
_cell.angle_alpha   90.00
_cell.angle_beta   90.00
_cell.angle_gamma   90.00
#
_symmetry.space_group_name_H-M   'P 1'
#
loop_
_entity.id
_entity.type
_entity.pdbx_description
1 polymer ?
#
loop_
_entity_poly.entity_id
_entity_poly.type
_entity_poly.pdbx_seq_one_letter_code
_entity_poly.pdbx_strand_id
1 'polypeptide(L)'
;MLWSPKFSLSNMRVRLTASGLLRNLRLPSGYRKSPVIFHTVEKNKPKTSPRGPVIQAQTPPVDPKSAELTHCKAVCEQQKGVIENLKNLLTSSNQKFEALTVVVQQLIIQREDTFKKRKALSQELLGLRGDLVCASSTCEKLEKEKNDLLIAYEGILQKVKEEHHAELSDIEEKLKQFYTGECEKLQSIFIEEAEKYKNELQEKVDDLNATHETYRLEADTSHAETINILKEDYEKSLTELKNANERENKILEDSLKEKQAEVEKKIFELKDENESLKEKLKYEEEQRKLSKEKSVQKNPQVMYLEQELESLKAVLEIKNEKLHQQDKKLMQIEKLVETNTTLVEKLNKCQQENEDLKARMANHVALSRQLSTEQEVLQRSLDKESKANKRLSMENEELLWKLHNGDLCSPKKLSPSSPGIPFHSSRNSGTFSSPTVSPR
;
A
#
# COMPACT_ATOMS: atom_id res chain seq x y z
N MET A 1 -16.65 -0.30 -3.49
CA MET A 1 -17.65 -0.95 -4.37
C MET A 1 -17.36 -2.44 -4.34
N LEU A 2 -18.23 -3.39 -4.01
CA LEU A 2 -19.66 -3.44 -3.79
C LEU A 2 -19.89 -4.53 -2.72
N TRP A 3 -20.56 -4.18 -1.64
CA TRP A 3 -21.27 -5.14 -0.81
C TRP A 3 -22.74 -5.06 -1.18
N SER A 4 -23.37 -6.22 -1.38
CA SER A 4 -24.81 -6.52 -1.17
C SER A 4 -25.13 -7.89 -1.79
N PRO A 5 -26.27 -8.55 -1.47
CA PRO A 5 -26.97 -8.64 -0.18
C PRO A 5 -27.49 -10.09 0.08
N LYS A 6 -27.98 -10.39 1.29
CA LYS A 6 -29.04 -11.40 1.46
C LYS A 6 -30.09 -10.94 2.48
N PHE A 7 -31.31 -10.79 1.97
CA PHE A 7 -32.56 -10.55 2.67
C PHE A 7 -33.11 -11.84 3.31
N SER A 8 -33.84 -11.69 4.43
CA SER A 8 -35.15 -12.33 4.69
C SER A 8 -35.77 -11.60 5.88
N LEU A 9 -36.80 -10.76 5.70
CA LEU A 9 -38.23 -11.10 5.59
C LEU A 9 -38.79 -11.84 6.80
N SER A 10 -39.29 -11.07 7.75
CA SER A 10 -40.38 -11.45 8.66
C SER A 10 -41.44 -10.35 8.65
N ASN A 11 -42.54 -10.62 7.92
CA ASN A 11 -43.81 -9.87 7.87
C ASN A 11 -44.32 -9.54 9.29
N MET A 12 -44.72 -8.31 9.64
CA MET A 12 -45.89 -7.50 9.22
C MET A 12 -47.29 -8.15 9.37
N ARG A 13 -48.07 -7.60 10.30
CA ARG A 13 -49.48 -7.17 10.16
C ARG A 13 -49.82 -6.27 11.37
N VAL A 14 -49.94 -4.94 11.30
CA VAL A 14 -50.81 -3.99 10.55
C VAL A 14 -52.17 -3.73 11.22
N ARG A 15 -52.49 -2.42 11.27
CA ARG A 15 -53.77 -1.71 11.55
C ARG A 15 -54.08 -1.50 13.05
N LEU A 16 -54.33 -0.27 13.52
CA LEU A 16 -55.32 0.70 13.07
C LEU A 16 -54.86 2.15 13.34
N THR A 17 -54.62 2.96 12.30
CA THR A 17 -55.40 4.15 11.87
C THR A 17 -55.57 5.28 12.90
N ALA A 18 -54.85 6.38 12.65
CA ALA A 18 -55.22 7.73 13.05
C ALA A 18 -56.01 8.39 11.90
N SER A 19 -57.20 8.92 12.20
CA SER A 19 -57.90 9.93 11.39
C SER A 19 -59.22 10.31 12.03
N GLY A 20 -59.50 11.60 12.24
CA GLY A 20 -60.88 12.09 12.32
C GLY A 20 -61.16 13.20 13.32
N LEU A 21 -60.69 14.40 13.00
CA LEU A 21 -61.18 15.66 13.53
C LEU A 21 -62.62 15.95 13.05
N LEU A 22 -63.37 16.69 13.89
CA LEU A 22 -64.56 17.53 13.60
C LEU A 22 -65.98 17.02 13.93
N ARG A 23 -66.63 17.85 14.77
CA ARG A 23 -68.03 18.32 14.72
C ARG A 23 -69.14 17.36 15.22
N ASN A 24 -69.73 17.70 16.37
CA ASN A 24 -71.02 18.41 16.47
C ASN A 24 -71.66 18.27 17.86
N LEU A 25 -72.06 19.42 18.41
CA LEU A 25 -73.04 19.54 19.50
C LEU A 25 -74.39 18.91 19.08
N ARG A 26 -74.90 17.96 19.86
CA ARG A 26 -76.35 17.69 19.97
C ARG A 26 -76.70 16.83 21.20
N LEU A 27 -77.27 17.46 22.21
CA LEU A 27 -78.42 16.89 22.96
C LEU A 27 -79.67 17.14 22.11
N PRO A 28 -80.82 16.40 22.21
CA PRO A 28 -81.30 15.66 23.39
C PRO A 28 -82.13 14.36 23.12
N SER A 29 -82.64 13.78 24.21
CA SER A 29 -83.97 13.14 24.38
C SER A 29 -84.13 11.62 24.25
N GLY A 30 -84.93 11.06 25.18
CA GLY A 30 -85.48 9.69 25.14
C GLY A 30 -85.44 8.98 26.50
N TYR A 31 -85.93 9.56 27.59
CA TYR A 31 -87.28 9.31 28.14
C TYR A 31 -87.77 7.84 28.09
N ARG A 32 -87.85 7.20 29.26
CA ARG A 32 -89.10 6.51 29.65
C ARG A 32 -89.90 7.46 30.57
N LYS A 33 -91.08 7.81 30.07
CA LYS A 33 -92.22 8.50 30.71
C LYS A 33 -92.99 7.44 31.54
N SER A 34 -93.31 7.70 32.82
CA SER A 34 -94.52 8.42 33.33
C SER A 34 -95.67 7.44 33.64
N PRO A 35 -96.63 7.75 34.55
CA PRO A 35 -97.14 9.10 34.77
C PRO A 35 -97.37 9.60 36.21
N VAL A 36 -97.17 10.92 36.25
CA VAL A 36 -97.75 11.92 37.13
C VAL A 36 -99.27 11.82 37.14
N ILE A 37 -99.90 11.95 38.31
CA ILE A 37 -101.14 12.73 38.46
C ILE A 37 -101.04 13.55 39.75
N PHE A 38 -101.03 14.87 39.59
CA PHE A 38 -101.46 15.83 40.61
C PHE A 38 -102.98 15.98 40.50
N HIS A 39 -103.68 15.98 41.63
CA HIS A 39 -104.86 16.82 41.77
C HIS A 39 -104.81 17.60 43.09
N THR A 40 -105.14 18.87 42.92
CA THR A 40 -105.28 19.98 43.85
C THR A 40 -106.54 19.85 44.71
N VAL A 41 -106.42 20.24 45.99
CA VAL A 41 -107.31 21.18 46.74
C VAL A 41 -108.82 20.85 46.72
N GLU A 42 -109.53 20.61 47.84
CA GLU A 42 -109.90 21.62 48.83
C GLU A 42 -110.72 21.04 50.02
N LYS A 43 -110.60 21.73 51.17
CA LYS A 43 -111.62 22.04 52.20
C LYS A 43 -112.04 21.02 53.29
N ASN A 44 -111.77 21.51 54.53
CA ASN A 44 -112.51 21.35 55.79
C ASN A 44 -112.39 19.98 56.50
N LYS A 45 -112.15 19.86 57.80
CA LYS A 45 -111.83 20.72 58.96
C LYS A 45 -111.38 19.72 60.09
N PRO A 46 -111.00 20.14 61.31
CA PRO A 46 -110.00 19.48 62.16
C PRO A 46 -110.54 18.35 63.06
N LYS A 47 -109.62 17.79 63.88
CA LYS A 47 -109.79 17.11 65.20
C LYS A 47 -111.26 17.02 65.66
N THR A 48 -111.82 15.86 66.02
CA THR A 48 -111.37 14.98 67.11
C THR A 48 -112.17 13.67 67.07
N SER A 49 -111.58 12.56 67.53
CA SER A 49 -112.26 11.39 68.12
C SER A 49 -113.29 11.82 69.20
N PRO A 50 -114.34 11.06 69.61
CA PRO A 50 -114.59 9.63 69.37
C PRO A 50 -116.03 9.27 68.92
N ARG A 51 -116.17 8.05 68.41
CA ARG A 51 -117.43 7.32 68.23
C ARG A 51 -117.33 6.06 69.10
N GLY A 52 -118.07 6.01 70.20
CA GLY A 52 -118.76 4.78 70.64
C GLY A 52 -120.25 4.96 70.32
N PRO A 53 -121.16 3.96 70.49
CA PRO A 53 -121.10 2.87 71.46
C PRO A 53 -121.68 1.50 70.99
N VAL A 54 -121.49 0.45 71.80
CA VAL A 54 -122.33 -0.78 71.82
C VAL A 54 -122.56 -1.20 73.28
N ILE A 55 -123.84 -1.11 73.72
CA ILE A 55 -124.69 -2.05 74.49
C ILE A 55 -123.99 -2.98 75.52
N GLN A 56 -124.34 -3.06 76.81
CA GLN A 56 -125.56 -3.73 77.30
C GLN A 56 -125.88 -3.46 78.80
N ALA A 57 -127.18 -3.30 79.04
CA ALA A 57 -128.00 -3.36 80.26
C ALA A 57 -127.43 -3.93 81.58
N GLN A 58 -127.83 -3.30 82.70
CA GLN A 58 -128.65 -3.95 83.74
C GLN A 58 -129.39 -2.89 84.58
N THR A 59 -130.70 -3.15 84.74
CA THR A 59 -131.74 -2.51 85.58
C THR A 59 -131.47 -2.75 87.09
N PRO A 60 -132.28 -2.30 88.09
CA PRO A 60 -133.67 -1.80 88.09
C PRO A 60 -133.87 -0.60 89.12
N PRO A 61 -135.04 -0.32 89.74
CA PRO A 61 -136.06 0.55 89.13
C PRO A 61 -136.84 1.53 90.10
N VAL A 62 -137.67 2.42 89.51
CA VAL A 62 -139.06 2.80 89.92
C VAL A 62 -139.34 3.84 91.04
N ASP A 63 -139.93 4.98 90.60
CA ASP A 63 -141.12 5.75 91.06
C ASP A 63 -141.27 6.30 92.53
N PRO A 64 -142.22 7.23 92.83
CA PRO A 64 -142.37 8.56 92.23
C PRO A 64 -142.82 9.68 93.25
N LYS A 65 -142.92 10.93 92.73
CA LYS A 65 -143.76 12.08 93.17
C LYS A 65 -143.32 12.97 94.36
N SER A 66 -142.90 14.20 94.08
CA SER A 66 -143.71 15.44 94.24
C SER A 66 -142.86 16.73 94.09
N ALA A 67 -143.50 17.79 93.60
CA ALA A 67 -143.13 19.22 93.68
C ALA A 67 -142.28 19.86 92.54
N GLU A 68 -142.92 20.83 91.89
CA GLU A 68 -142.49 21.73 90.81
C GLU A 68 -141.57 22.87 91.31
N LEU A 69 -140.88 23.56 90.37
CA LEU A 69 -140.21 24.89 90.50
C LEU A 69 -138.66 25.00 90.47
N THR A 70 -137.92 24.07 89.83
CA THR A 70 -136.45 24.22 89.62
C THR A 70 -135.89 23.87 88.23
N HIS A 71 -136.74 23.61 87.22
CA HIS A 71 -136.27 23.10 85.90
C HIS A 71 -135.91 24.19 84.85
N CYS A 72 -136.39 25.43 84.96
CA CYS A 72 -136.18 26.48 83.92
C CYS A 72 -134.93 27.37 84.09
N LYS A 73 -134.19 27.30 85.21
CA LYS A 73 -132.93 28.09 85.38
C LYS A 73 -131.68 27.40 84.83
N ALA A 74 -131.68 26.07 84.70
CA ALA A 74 -130.50 25.32 84.24
C ALA A 74 -130.26 25.37 82.71
N VAL A 75 -131.31 25.59 81.91
CA VAL A 75 -131.22 25.57 80.43
C VAL A 75 -130.62 26.87 79.84
N CYS A 76 -130.87 28.02 80.47
CA CYS A 76 -130.34 29.32 80.00
C CYS A 76 -128.83 29.49 80.26
N GLU A 77 -128.28 28.92 81.34
CA GLU A 77 -126.83 28.96 81.59
C GLU A 77 -126.05 28.06 80.62
N GLN A 78 -126.63 26.94 80.20
CA GLN A 78 -125.99 26.03 79.25
C GLN A 78 -125.82 26.66 77.84
N GLN A 79 -126.79 27.45 77.36
CA GLN A 79 -126.67 28.15 76.07
C GLN A 79 -125.65 29.30 76.10
N LYS A 80 -125.54 30.03 77.23
CA LYS A 80 -124.54 31.10 77.38
C LYS A 80 -123.12 30.54 77.33
N GLY A 81 -122.88 29.38 77.96
CA GLY A 81 -121.60 28.67 77.87
C GLY A 81 -121.24 28.19 76.46
N VAL A 82 -122.22 27.80 75.64
CA VAL A 82 -121.98 27.42 74.24
C VAL A 82 -121.58 28.61 73.37
N ILE A 83 -122.24 29.77 73.53
CA ILE A 83 -121.90 30.99 72.77
C ILE A 83 -120.51 31.50 73.16
N GLU A 84 -120.16 31.45 74.44
CA GLU A 84 -118.84 31.83 74.94
C GLU A 84 -117.76 30.88 74.42
N ASN A 85 -118.04 29.56 74.39
CA ASN A 85 -117.16 28.58 73.74
C ASN A 85 -116.98 28.81 72.24
N LEU A 86 -118.03 29.20 71.50
CA LEU A 86 -117.93 29.51 70.07
C LEU A 86 -117.15 30.81 69.81
N LYS A 87 -117.33 31.84 70.64
CA LYS A 87 -116.51 33.06 70.58
C LYS A 87 -115.04 32.76 70.85
N ASN A 88 -114.75 31.94 71.86
CA ASN A 88 -113.39 31.48 72.18
C ASN A 88 -112.79 30.64 71.06
N LEU A 89 -113.60 29.83 70.37
CA LEU A 89 -113.14 29.05 69.21
C LEU A 89 -112.86 29.96 67.99
N LEU A 90 -113.66 31.00 67.77
CA LEU A 90 -113.46 31.96 66.68
C LEU A 90 -112.23 32.85 66.93
N THR A 91 -112.03 33.35 68.15
CA THR A 91 -110.82 34.11 68.51
C THR A 91 -109.58 33.21 68.44
N SER A 92 -109.66 31.96 68.92
CA SER A 92 -108.59 30.97 68.74
C SER A 92 -108.31 30.66 67.27
N SER A 93 -109.35 30.59 66.42
CA SER A 93 -109.18 30.37 64.99
C SER A 93 -108.55 31.57 64.30
N ASN A 94 -108.96 32.79 64.62
CA ASN A 94 -108.37 34.02 64.06
C ASN A 94 -106.92 34.19 64.49
N GLN A 95 -106.59 33.95 65.76
CA GLN A 95 -105.19 33.92 66.24
C GLN A 95 -104.35 32.88 65.49
N LYS A 96 -104.92 31.70 65.19
CA LYS A 96 -104.25 30.68 64.36
C LYS A 96 -104.06 31.14 62.91
N PHE A 97 -105.02 31.83 62.32
CA PHE A 97 -104.90 32.40 60.97
C PHE A 97 -103.89 33.55 60.91
N GLU A 98 -103.84 34.42 61.91
CA GLU A 98 -102.81 35.45 62.02
C GLU A 98 -101.42 34.84 62.17
N ALA A 99 -101.25 33.85 63.05
CA ALA A 99 -100.00 33.10 63.18
C ALA A 99 -99.59 32.43 61.86
N LEU A 100 -100.54 31.82 61.15
CA LEU A 100 -100.29 31.23 59.84
C LEU A 100 -99.93 32.28 58.80
N THR A 101 -100.54 33.46 58.82
CA THR A 101 -100.24 34.58 57.91
C THR A 101 -98.81 35.07 58.13
N VAL A 102 -98.38 35.25 59.38
CA VAL A 102 -97.00 35.62 59.73
C VAL A 102 -96.00 34.56 59.24
N VAL A 103 -96.30 33.27 59.45
CA VAL A 103 -95.45 32.18 58.96
C VAL A 103 -95.38 32.18 57.43
N VAL A 104 -96.51 32.35 56.74
CA VAL A 104 -96.54 32.42 55.27
C VAL A 104 -95.76 33.63 54.76
N GLN A 105 -95.89 34.79 55.39
CA GLN A 105 -95.16 36.00 55.00
C GLN A 105 -93.65 35.87 55.27
N GLN A 106 -93.27 35.25 56.38
CA GLN A 106 -91.87 34.92 56.67
C GLN A 106 -91.30 33.93 55.65
N LEU A 107 -92.07 32.91 55.25
CA LEU A 107 -91.69 31.97 54.20
C LEU A 107 -91.54 32.66 52.83
N ILE A 108 -92.38 33.64 52.51
CA ILE A 108 -92.27 34.43 51.28
C ILE A 108 -90.98 35.26 51.29
N ILE A 109 -90.69 35.98 52.37
CA ILE A 109 -89.46 36.79 52.51
C ILE A 109 -88.22 35.88 52.42
N GLN A 110 -88.20 34.76 53.15
CA GLN A 110 -87.11 33.78 53.07
C GLN A 110 -86.93 33.24 51.64
N ARG A 111 -88.03 32.97 50.93
CA ARG A 111 -87.98 32.52 49.53
C ARG A 111 -87.43 33.61 48.60
N GLU A 112 -87.82 34.86 48.79
CA GLU A 112 -87.31 35.99 48.00
C GLU A 112 -85.82 36.24 48.25
N ASP A 113 -85.38 36.20 49.51
CA ASP A 113 -83.97 36.38 49.86
C ASP A 113 -83.10 35.22 49.35
N THR A 114 -83.59 33.98 49.43
CA THR A 114 -82.90 32.83 48.82
C THR A 114 -82.89 32.92 47.29
N PHE A 115 -83.93 33.47 46.67
CA PHE A 115 -83.95 33.74 45.24
C PHE A 115 -82.96 34.84 44.84
N LYS A 116 -82.88 35.96 45.58
CA LYS A 116 -81.90 37.03 45.36
C LYS A 116 -80.47 36.49 45.49
N LYS A 117 -80.18 35.71 46.54
CA LYS A 117 -78.88 35.05 46.73
C LYS A 117 -78.56 34.10 45.58
N ARG A 118 -79.52 33.27 45.15
CA ARG A 118 -79.35 32.37 44.00
C ARG A 118 -79.07 33.14 42.72
N LYS A 119 -79.75 34.28 42.50
CA LYS A 119 -79.54 35.14 41.33
C LYS A 119 -78.14 35.77 41.35
N ALA A 120 -77.71 36.29 42.49
CA ALA A 120 -76.36 36.83 42.67
C ALA A 120 -75.28 35.76 42.41
N LEU A 121 -75.41 34.59 43.03
CA LEU A 121 -74.51 33.45 42.80
C LEU A 121 -74.51 33.00 41.33
N SER A 122 -75.67 32.99 40.67
CA SER A 122 -75.74 32.64 39.24
C SER A 122 -75.02 33.67 38.34
N GLN A 123 -75.06 34.95 38.71
CA GLN A 123 -74.36 36.01 37.99
C GLN A 123 -72.85 35.94 38.22
N GLU A 124 -72.42 35.66 39.45
CA GLU A 124 -71.01 35.39 39.78
C GLU A 124 -70.49 34.16 39.04
N LEU A 125 -71.25 33.06 39.01
CA LEU A 125 -70.90 31.87 38.22
C LEU A 125 -70.80 32.16 36.72
N LEU A 126 -71.63 33.06 36.19
CA LEU A 126 -71.53 33.49 34.80
C LEU A 126 -70.27 34.34 34.56
N GLY A 127 -69.96 35.27 35.47
CA GLY A 127 -68.74 36.08 35.43
C GLY A 127 -67.48 35.20 35.48
N LEU A 128 -67.40 34.29 36.45
CA LEU A 128 -66.29 33.34 36.59
C LEU A 128 -66.13 32.43 35.36
N ARG A 129 -67.23 32.04 34.71
CA ARG A 129 -67.17 31.30 33.44
C ARG A 129 -66.60 32.16 32.32
N GLY A 130 -66.96 33.44 32.25
CA GLY A 130 -66.38 34.39 31.29
C GLY A 130 -64.88 34.59 31.53
N ASP A 131 -64.49 34.81 32.77
CA ASP A 131 -63.08 34.97 33.18
C ASP A 131 -62.27 33.69 32.88
N LEU A 132 -62.84 32.50 33.10
CA LEU A 132 -62.22 31.23 32.74
C LEU A 132 -62.00 31.10 31.22
N VAL A 133 -62.95 31.54 30.40
CA VAL A 133 -62.81 31.53 28.93
C VAL A 133 -61.73 32.53 28.49
N CYS A 134 -61.73 33.75 29.05
CA CYS A 134 -60.68 34.74 28.80
C CYS A 134 -59.31 34.19 29.19
N ALA A 135 -59.18 33.63 30.40
CA ALA A 135 -57.95 33.01 30.89
C ALA A 135 -57.49 31.85 29.98
N SER A 136 -58.40 30.96 29.57
CA SER A 136 -58.10 29.87 28.62
C SER A 136 -57.55 30.42 27.29
N SER A 137 -58.19 31.45 26.73
CA SER A 137 -57.74 32.06 25.49
C SER A 137 -56.37 32.74 25.62
N THR A 138 -56.05 33.32 26.79
CA THR A 138 -54.73 33.88 27.06
C THR A 138 -53.67 32.79 27.23
N CYS A 139 -54.01 31.66 27.88
CA CYS A 139 -53.12 30.51 27.98
C CYS A 139 -52.82 29.90 26.61
N GLU A 140 -53.84 29.74 25.75
CA GLU A 140 -53.65 29.25 24.38
C GLU A 140 -52.74 30.16 23.54
N LYS A 141 -52.85 31.49 23.70
CA LYS A 141 -51.97 32.45 23.03
C LYS A 141 -50.53 32.34 23.52
N LEU A 142 -50.33 32.28 24.84
CA LEU A 142 -49.00 32.12 25.44
C LEU A 142 -48.36 30.78 25.06
N GLU A 143 -49.15 29.71 24.95
CA GLU A 143 -48.66 28.41 24.49
C GLU A 143 -48.21 28.45 23.03
N LYS A 144 -48.94 29.16 22.15
CA LYS A 144 -48.52 29.42 20.77
C LYS A 144 -47.24 30.24 20.71
N GLU A 145 -47.16 31.36 21.42
CA GLU A 145 -45.95 32.21 21.47
C GLU A 145 -44.74 31.44 22.00
N LYS A 146 -44.92 30.60 23.03
CA LYS A 146 -43.88 29.70 23.54
C LYS A 146 -43.43 28.73 22.45
N ASN A 147 -44.35 28.10 21.72
CA ASN A 147 -44.02 27.14 20.67
C ASN A 147 -43.32 27.82 19.49
N ASP A 148 -43.79 29.00 19.05
CA ASP A 148 -43.16 29.79 18.00
C ASP A 148 -41.74 30.20 18.40
N LEU A 149 -41.55 30.59 19.67
CA LEU A 149 -40.23 30.91 20.22
C LEU A 149 -39.32 29.68 20.29
N LEU A 150 -39.84 28.51 20.67
CA LEU A 150 -39.08 27.24 20.66
C LEU A 150 -38.63 26.87 19.23
N ILE A 151 -39.51 27.01 18.24
CA ILE A 151 -39.18 26.77 16.82
C ILE A 151 -38.09 27.76 16.35
N ALA A 152 -38.19 29.03 16.74
CA ALA A 152 -37.18 30.03 16.41
C ALA A 152 -35.82 29.70 17.04
N TYR A 153 -35.80 29.30 18.32
CA TYR A 153 -34.56 28.88 18.99
C TYR A 153 -33.95 27.62 18.38
N GLU A 154 -34.76 26.61 18.06
CA GLU A 154 -34.30 25.39 17.39
C GLU A 154 -33.70 25.72 16.01
N GLY A 155 -34.32 26.63 15.25
CA GLY A 155 -33.80 27.10 13.97
C GLY A 155 -32.46 27.83 14.10
N ILE A 156 -32.27 28.67 15.12
CA ILE A 156 -30.98 29.34 15.38
C ILE A 156 -29.92 28.32 15.78
N LEU A 157 -30.25 27.37 16.67
CA LEU A 157 -29.32 26.32 17.08
C LEU A 157 -28.90 25.45 15.89
N GLN A 158 -29.81 25.16 14.96
CA GLN A 158 -29.50 24.40 13.76
C GLN A 158 -28.55 25.16 12.83
N LYS A 159 -28.79 26.46 12.59
CA LYS A 159 -27.88 27.30 11.79
C LYS A 159 -26.48 27.37 12.37
N VAL A 160 -26.36 27.60 13.68
CA VAL A 160 -25.05 27.66 14.35
C VAL A 160 -24.32 26.32 14.28
N LYS A 161 -25.04 25.20 14.39
CA LYS A 161 -24.44 23.86 14.20
C LYS A 161 -23.93 23.66 12.77
N GLU A 162 -24.69 24.10 11.77
CA GLU A 162 -24.31 24.01 10.36
C GLU A 162 -23.10 24.89 10.05
N GLU A 163 -23.07 26.13 10.56
CA GLU A 163 -21.94 27.06 10.43
C GLU A 163 -20.67 26.48 11.06
N HIS A 164 -20.74 26.00 12.31
CA HIS A 164 -19.59 25.35 12.95
C HIS A 164 -19.11 24.11 12.18
N HIS A 165 -20.02 23.31 11.63
CA HIS A 165 -19.62 22.14 10.84
C HIS A 165 -18.92 22.55 9.53
N ALA A 166 -19.39 23.60 8.86
CA ALA A 166 -18.76 24.15 7.68
C ALA A 166 -17.37 24.72 7.99
N GLU A 167 -17.23 25.52 9.05
CA GLU A 167 -15.95 26.07 9.49
C GLU A 167 -14.93 24.98 9.85
N LEU A 168 -15.38 23.93 10.55
CA LEU A 168 -14.54 22.77 10.85
C LEU A 168 -14.07 22.07 9.57
N SER A 169 -14.97 21.84 8.62
CA SER A 169 -14.63 21.24 7.32
C SER A 169 -13.63 22.09 6.53
N ASP A 170 -13.82 23.40 6.49
CA ASP A 170 -12.93 24.34 5.81
C ASP A 170 -11.52 24.35 6.42
N ILE A 171 -11.43 24.32 7.75
CA ILE A 171 -10.14 24.26 8.46
C ILE A 171 -9.46 22.92 8.22
N GLU A 172 -10.21 21.81 8.30
CA GLU A 172 -9.68 20.48 7.99
C GLU A 172 -9.16 20.38 6.55
N GLU A 173 -9.88 20.95 5.57
CA GLU A 173 -9.44 20.97 4.18
C GLU A 173 -8.19 21.81 3.98
N LYS A 174 -8.14 23.04 4.54
CA LYS A 174 -6.94 23.90 4.50
C LYS A 174 -5.73 23.21 5.13
N LEU A 175 -5.95 22.52 6.25
CA LEU A 175 -4.89 21.78 6.94
C LEU A 175 -4.40 20.59 6.09
N LYS A 176 -5.31 19.85 5.46
CA LYS A 176 -4.96 18.76 4.53
C LYS A 176 -4.14 19.30 3.35
N GLN A 177 -4.60 20.37 2.69
CA GLN A 177 -3.91 21.00 1.56
C GLN A 177 -2.51 21.51 1.95
N PHE A 178 -2.37 22.09 3.15
CA PHE A 178 -1.08 22.53 3.66
C PHE A 178 -0.10 21.35 3.80
N TYR A 179 -0.50 20.28 4.50
CA TYR A 179 0.38 19.14 4.69
C TYR A 179 0.67 18.38 3.39
N THR A 180 -0.30 18.22 2.49
CA THR A 180 -0.05 17.60 1.18
C THR A 180 0.94 18.43 0.37
N GLY A 181 0.79 19.76 0.35
CA GLY A 181 1.72 20.65 -0.35
C GLY A 181 3.14 20.61 0.25
N GLU A 182 3.27 20.55 1.57
CA GLU A 182 4.59 20.41 2.22
C GLU A 182 5.22 19.03 1.92
N CYS A 183 4.43 17.95 1.89
CA CYS A 183 4.90 16.63 1.48
C CYS A 183 5.36 16.60 0.01
N GLU A 184 4.61 17.21 -0.90
CA GLU A 184 4.96 17.29 -2.33
C GLU A 184 6.23 18.11 -2.57
N LYS A 185 6.40 19.23 -1.85
CA LYS A 185 7.64 20.04 -1.90
C LYS A 185 8.83 19.22 -1.42
N LEU A 186 8.71 18.56 -0.27
CA LEU A 186 9.80 17.75 0.29
C LEU A 186 10.14 16.58 -0.64
N GLN A 187 9.14 15.93 -1.22
CA GLN A 187 9.33 14.87 -2.22
C GLN A 187 10.05 15.40 -3.46
N SER A 188 9.68 16.59 -3.95
CA SER A 188 10.33 17.22 -5.11
C SER A 188 11.80 17.52 -4.82
N ILE A 189 12.12 18.06 -3.65
CA ILE A 189 13.51 18.32 -3.22
C ILE A 189 14.32 17.02 -3.18
N PHE A 190 13.77 15.94 -2.61
CA PHE A 190 14.46 14.65 -2.57
C PHE A 190 14.71 14.07 -3.96
N ILE A 191 13.77 14.21 -4.89
CA ILE A 191 13.93 13.78 -6.28
C ILE A 191 15.02 14.60 -6.97
N GLU A 192 14.99 15.93 -6.84
CA GLU A 192 15.99 16.84 -7.42
C GLU A 192 17.40 16.56 -6.89
N GLU A 193 17.56 16.33 -5.59
CA GLU A 193 18.85 15.96 -4.98
C GLU A 193 19.34 14.60 -5.50
N ALA A 194 18.47 13.60 -5.59
CA ALA A 194 18.82 12.29 -6.12
C ALA A 194 19.24 12.36 -7.61
N GLU A 195 18.53 13.16 -8.42
CA GLU A 195 18.87 13.40 -9.82
C GLU A 195 20.20 14.14 -9.96
N LYS A 196 20.48 15.11 -9.08
CA LYS A 196 21.77 15.81 -9.06
C LYS A 196 22.93 14.84 -8.81
N TYR A 197 22.84 13.99 -7.79
CA TYR A 197 23.89 12.99 -7.51
C TYR A 197 24.04 11.97 -8.63
N LYS A 198 22.93 11.57 -9.25
CA LYS A 198 22.96 10.69 -10.43
C LYS A 198 23.71 11.34 -11.59
N ASN A 199 23.44 12.62 -11.86
CA ASN A 199 24.09 13.36 -12.94
C ASN A 199 25.58 13.57 -12.67
N GLU A 200 25.96 13.93 -11.44
CA GLU A 200 27.37 14.04 -11.03
C GLU A 200 28.13 12.72 -11.18
N LEU A 201 27.52 11.60 -10.80
CA LEU A 201 28.13 10.28 -10.97
C LEU A 201 28.24 9.90 -12.45
N GLN A 202 27.22 10.20 -13.26
CA GLN A 202 27.23 9.95 -14.69
C GLN A 202 28.34 10.75 -15.39
N GLU A 203 28.50 12.04 -15.04
CA GLU A 203 29.58 12.89 -15.54
C GLU A 203 30.96 12.29 -15.21
N LYS A 204 31.16 11.79 -13.99
CA LYS A 204 32.41 11.12 -13.60
C LYS A 204 32.69 9.85 -14.39
N VAL A 205 31.65 9.08 -14.72
CA VAL A 205 31.78 7.90 -15.58
C VAL A 205 32.13 8.31 -17.00
N ASP A 206 31.48 9.34 -17.53
CA ASP A 206 31.73 9.84 -18.89
C ASP A 206 33.14 10.43 -19.03
N ASP A 207 33.62 11.17 -18.04
CA ASP A 207 35.01 11.67 -17.95
C ASP A 207 36.03 10.53 -17.96
N LEU A 208 35.81 9.50 -17.13
CA LEU A 208 36.68 8.32 -17.06
C LEU A 208 36.68 7.55 -18.38
N ASN A 209 35.52 7.39 -19.01
CA ASN A 209 35.42 6.75 -20.32
C ASN A 209 36.14 7.58 -21.38
N ALA A 210 35.96 8.90 -21.42
CA ALA A 210 36.64 9.78 -22.36
C ALA A 210 38.17 9.69 -22.21
N THR A 211 38.69 9.75 -20.98
CA THR A 211 40.13 9.61 -20.71
C THR A 211 40.66 8.22 -21.06
N HIS A 212 39.91 7.16 -20.80
CA HIS A 212 40.29 5.81 -21.20
C HIS A 212 40.32 5.65 -22.73
N GLU A 213 39.33 6.20 -23.43
CA GLU A 213 39.29 6.21 -24.90
C GLU A 213 40.47 6.97 -25.50
N THR A 214 40.86 8.12 -24.92
CA THR A 214 42.06 8.84 -25.37
C THR A 214 43.33 8.04 -25.17
N TYR A 215 43.53 7.41 -23.99
CA TYR A 215 44.71 6.57 -23.76
C TYR A 215 44.75 5.36 -24.68
N ARG A 216 43.60 4.74 -24.97
CA ARG A 216 43.53 3.62 -25.91
C ARG A 216 43.95 4.06 -27.31
N LEU A 217 43.43 5.19 -27.80
CA LEU A 217 43.79 5.73 -29.11
C LEU A 217 45.28 6.14 -29.18
N GLU A 218 45.83 6.72 -28.12
CA GLU A 218 47.27 7.04 -28.03
C GLU A 218 48.14 5.78 -28.06
N ALA A 219 47.74 4.71 -27.35
CA ALA A 219 48.44 3.43 -27.40
C ALA A 219 48.34 2.78 -28.79
N ASP A 220 47.16 2.78 -29.41
CA ASP A 220 46.94 2.23 -30.75
C ASP A 220 47.76 2.99 -31.81
N THR A 221 47.81 4.32 -31.72
CA THR A 221 48.61 5.16 -32.63
C THR A 221 50.11 4.95 -32.43
N SER A 222 50.61 4.94 -31.19
CA SER A 222 52.02 4.63 -30.88
C SER A 222 52.42 3.24 -31.38
N HIS A 223 51.58 2.23 -31.17
CA HIS A 223 51.83 0.89 -31.70
C HIS A 223 51.82 0.86 -33.24
N ALA A 224 50.88 1.56 -33.88
CA ALA A 224 50.86 1.68 -35.34
C ALA A 224 52.14 2.35 -35.88
N GLU A 225 52.61 3.42 -35.22
CA GLU A 225 53.86 4.10 -35.56
C GLU A 225 55.08 3.18 -35.43
N THR A 226 55.23 2.46 -34.31
CA THR A 226 56.35 1.52 -34.12
C THR A 226 56.35 0.38 -35.15
N ILE A 227 55.17 -0.15 -35.49
CA ILE A 227 55.03 -1.17 -36.55
C ILE A 227 55.46 -0.59 -37.90
N ASN A 228 55.09 0.65 -38.21
CA ASN A 228 55.46 1.28 -39.47
C ASN A 228 56.98 1.53 -39.55
N ILE A 229 57.60 2.03 -38.49
CA ILE A 229 59.07 2.20 -38.43
C ILE A 229 59.77 0.84 -38.65
N LEU A 230 59.31 -0.21 -37.97
CA LEU A 230 59.88 -1.54 -38.11
C LEU A 230 59.71 -2.09 -39.53
N LYS A 231 58.56 -1.87 -40.17
CA LYS A 231 58.33 -2.23 -41.57
C LYS A 231 59.29 -1.50 -42.50
N GLU A 232 59.45 -0.18 -42.33
CA GLU A 232 60.39 0.62 -43.12
C GLU A 232 61.82 0.11 -42.97
N ASP A 233 62.24 -0.27 -41.76
CA ASP A 233 63.59 -0.80 -41.52
C ASP A 233 63.79 -2.19 -42.12
N TYR A 234 62.77 -3.06 -42.06
CA TYR A 234 62.81 -4.35 -42.77
C TYR A 234 62.86 -4.15 -44.29
N GLU A 235 62.08 -3.23 -44.85
CA GLU A 235 62.12 -2.91 -46.27
C GLU A 235 63.49 -2.37 -46.69
N LYS A 236 64.07 -1.44 -45.93
CA LYS A 236 65.45 -0.95 -46.16
C LYS A 236 66.46 -2.10 -46.16
N SER A 237 66.46 -2.94 -45.11
CA SER A 237 67.36 -4.10 -45.00
C SER A 237 67.19 -5.08 -46.17
N LEU A 238 65.95 -5.37 -46.59
CA LEU A 238 65.67 -6.21 -47.75
C LEU A 238 66.20 -5.60 -49.05
N THR A 239 66.02 -4.29 -49.26
CA THR A 239 66.54 -3.61 -50.45
C THR A 239 68.08 -3.58 -50.46
N GLU A 240 68.72 -3.38 -49.31
CA GLU A 240 70.17 -3.43 -49.16
C GLU A 240 70.73 -4.81 -49.47
N LEU A 241 70.12 -5.87 -48.91
CA LEU A 241 70.50 -7.27 -49.16
C LEU A 241 70.32 -7.62 -50.64
N LYS A 242 69.20 -7.20 -51.26
CA LYS A 242 68.95 -7.40 -52.69
C LYS A 242 70.03 -6.71 -53.53
N ASN A 243 70.35 -5.46 -53.22
CA ASN A 243 71.41 -4.72 -53.91
C ASN A 243 72.79 -5.37 -53.70
N ALA A 244 73.09 -5.91 -52.52
CA ALA A 244 74.34 -6.63 -52.25
C ALA A 244 74.45 -7.91 -53.09
N ASN A 245 73.39 -8.72 -53.11
CA ASN A 245 73.30 -9.92 -53.93
C ASN A 245 73.41 -9.61 -55.44
N GLU A 246 72.77 -8.53 -55.91
CA GLU A 246 72.90 -8.09 -57.31
C GLU A 246 74.34 -7.66 -57.66
N ARG A 247 75.06 -7.02 -56.73
CA ARG A 247 76.48 -6.68 -56.92
C ARG A 247 77.37 -7.92 -56.92
N GLU A 248 77.18 -8.84 -55.98
CA GLU A 248 77.93 -10.10 -55.93
C GLU A 248 77.73 -10.93 -57.19
N ASN A 249 76.48 -11.07 -57.65
CA ASN A 249 76.18 -11.77 -58.91
C ASN A 249 76.91 -11.12 -60.10
N LYS A 250 76.95 -9.78 -60.19
CA LYS A 250 77.71 -9.10 -61.25
C LYS A 250 79.21 -9.41 -61.17
N ILE A 251 79.81 -9.34 -59.98
CA ILE A 251 81.23 -9.66 -59.78
C ILE A 251 81.53 -11.11 -60.18
N LEU A 252 80.67 -12.05 -59.77
CA LEU A 252 80.80 -13.45 -60.13
C LEU A 252 80.64 -13.67 -61.64
N GLU A 253 79.68 -13.00 -62.28
CA GLU A 253 79.45 -13.07 -63.71
C GLU A 253 80.64 -12.50 -64.52
N ASP A 254 81.22 -11.39 -64.07
CA ASP A 254 82.40 -10.78 -64.70
C ASP A 254 83.65 -11.67 -64.53
N SER A 255 83.87 -12.23 -63.33
CA SER A 255 84.94 -13.20 -63.06
C SER A 255 84.78 -14.47 -63.90
N LEU A 256 83.56 -14.98 -64.04
CA LEU A 256 83.25 -16.12 -64.91
C LEU A 256 83.60 -15.81 -66.37
N LYS A 257 83.21 -14.63 -66.88
CA LYS A 257 83.54 -14.19 -68.25
C LYS A 257 85.04 -14.05 -68.46
N GLU A 258 85.77 -13.49 -67.48
CA GLU A 258 87.23 -13.38 -67.53
C GLU A 258 87.88 -14.77 -67.60
N LYS A 259 87.47 -15.69 -66.71
CA LYS A 259 87.98 -17.07 -66.69
C LYS A 259 87.62 -17.82 -67.97
N GLN A 260 86.42 -17.61 -68.49
CA GLN A 260 86.01 -18.18 -69.76
C GLN A 260 86.90 -17.67 -70.91
N ALA A 261 87.16 -16.36 -70.97
CA ALA A 261 88.06 -15.78 -71.98
C ALA A 261 89.51 -16.29 -71.84
N GLU A 262 90.01 -16.48 -70.60
CA GLU A 262 91.32 -17.07 -70.33
C GLU A 262 91.41 -18.52 -70.83
N VAL A 263 90.37 -19.32 -70.59
CA VAL A 263 90.26 -20.70 -71.09
C VAL A 263 90.14 -20.72 -72.62
N GLU A 264 89.32 -19.86 -73.23
CA GLU A 264 89.19 -19.75 -74.69
C GLU A 264 90.51 -19.37 -75.35
N LYS A 265 91.25 -18.42 -74.77
CA LYS A 265 92.60 -18.08 -75.20
C LYS A 265 93.52 -19.29 -75.09
N LYS A 266 93.46 -20.04 -73.98
CA LYS A 266 94.31 -21.22 -73.81
C LYS A 266 93.97 -22.34 -74.79
N ILE A 267 92.69 -22.54 -75.09
CA ILE A 267 92.22 -23.46 -76.13
C ILE A 267 92.77 -23.03 -77.49
N PHE A 268 92.75 -21.74 -77.82
CA PHE A 268 93.29 -21.22 -79.07
C PHE A 268 94.81 -21.46 -79.17
N GLU A 269 95.57 -21.11 -78.14
CA GLU A 269 97.02 -21.38 -78.07
C GLU A 269 97.33 -22.87 -78.23
N LEU A 270 96.63 -23.74 -77.50
CA LEU A 270 96.80 -25.19 -77.61
C LEU A 270 96.40 -25.71 -79.00
N LYS A 271 95.39 -25.11 -79.65
CA LYS A 271 94.95 -25.49 -80.99
C LYS A 271 96.01 -25.14 -82.03
N ASP A 272 96.62 -23.96 -81.93
CA ASP A 272 97.75 -23.53 -82.78
C ASP A 272 98.98 -24.42 -82.56
N GLU A 273 99.31 -24.72 -81.30
CA GLU A 273 100.39 -25.64 -80.96
C GLU A 273 100.11 -27.05 -81.53
N ASN A 274 98.88 -27.54 -81.40
CA ASN A 274 98.48 -28.85 -81.89
C ASN A 274 98.49 -28.90 -83.43
N GLU A 275 98.12 -27.84 -84.14
CA GLU A 275 98.32 -27.79 -85.60
C GLU A 275 99.80 -27.71 -85.99
N SER A 276 100.62 -26.92 -85.29
CA SER A 276 102.07 -26.93 -85.52
C SER A 276 102.69 -28.31 -85.29
N LEU A 277 102.27 -28.99 -84.20
CA LEU A 277 102.69 -30.35 -83.90
C LEU A 277 102.16 -31.35 -84.92
N LYS A 278 100.92 -31.22 -85.41
CA LYS A 278 100.39 -32.05 -86.51
C LYS A 278 101.13 -31.83 -87.81
N GLU A 279 101.52 -30.60 -88.14
CA GLU A 279 102.35 -30.32 -89.31
C GLU A 279 103.73 -30.93 -89.17
N LYS A 280 104.38 -30.79 -88.01
CA LYS A 280 105.64 -31.47 -87.68
C LYS A 280 105.48 -32.99 -87.70
N LEU A 281 104.38 -33.52 -87.16
CA LEU A 281 104.07 -34.93 -87.16
C LEU A 281 103.83 -35.41 -88.59
N LYS A 282 103.12 -34.68 -89.44
CA LYS A 282 102.95 -35.00 -90.87
C LYS A 282 104.27 -34.99 -91.60
N TYR A 283 105.11 -33.98 -91.38
CA TYR A 283 106.47 -33.95 -91.92
C TYR A 283 107.27 -35.15 -91.43
N GLU A 284 107.21 -35.48 -90.15
CA GLU A 284 107.94 -36.59 -89.56
C GLU A 284 107.29 -37.97 -89.83
N GLU A 285 106.00 -38.03 -90.18
CA GLU A 285 105.26 -39.18 -90.71
C GLU A 285 105.45 -39.33 -92.21
N GLU A 286 105.76 -38.28 -92.95
CA GLU A 286 106.27 -38.37 -94.31
C GLU A 286 107.72 -38.89 -94.27
N GLN A 287 108.54 -38.42 -93.31
CA GLN A 287 109.86 -38.97 -93.01
C GLN A 287 109.81 -40.39 -92.42
N ARG A 288 108.80 -40.73 -91.61
CA ARG A 288 108.56 -42.08 -91.08
C ARG A 288 107.78 -42.95 -92.05
N LYS A 289 107.00 -42.48 -93.02
CA LYS A 289 106.48 -43.31 -94.12
C LYS A 289 107.64 -43.76 -95.00
N LEU A 290 108.70 -42.95 -95.07
CA LEU A 290 110.01 -43.36 -95.62
C LEU A 290 110.81 -44.28 -94.67
N SER A 291 110.51 -44.37 -93.37
CA SER A 291 111.28 -45.13 -92.37
C SER A 291 110.53 -46.23 -91.58
N LYS A 292 109.21 -46.38 -91.76
CA LYS A 292 108.29 -47.25 -91.01
C LYS A 292 107.32 -47.98 -91.96
N GLU A 293 107.87 -48.41 -93.07
CA GLU A 293 107.48 -49.69 -93.68
C GLU A 293 108.16 -50.88 -92.98
N LYS A 294 108.48 -50.75 -91.66
CA LYS A 294 108.94 -51.83 -90.80
C LYS A 294 108.39 -51.68 -89.38
N SER A 295 107.69 -52.76 -88.99
CA SER A 295 107.30 -53.25 -87.66
C SER A 295 106.03 -52.69 -86.97
N VAL A 296 105.13 -53.66 -86.75
CA VAL A 296 103.87 -53.67 -85.99
C VAL A 296 104.15 -54.20 -84.57
N GLN A 297 103.21 -53.97 -83.64
CA GLN A 297 102.64 -54.94 -82.67
C GLN A 297 102.59 -54.46 -81.20
N LYS A 298 101.45 -54.80 -80.58
CA LYS A 298 100.85 -54.38 -79.30
C LYS A 298 101.57 -54.90 -78.05
N ASN A 299 101.42 -54.17 -76.93
CA ASN A 299 102.07 -54.44 -75.64
C ASN A 299 101.09 -55.08 -74.61
N PRO A 300 101.45 -56.22 -73.96
CA PRO A 300 100.68 -56.90 -72.92
C PRO A 300 100.40 -56.13 -71.60
N GLN A 301 101.08 -55.01 -71.33
CA GLN A 301 100.92 -54.21 -70.10
C GLN A 301 99.49 -53.66 -69.89
N VAL A 302 98.76 -53.42 -71.00
CA VAL A 302 97.41 -52.83 -70.99
C VAL A 302 96.40 -53.75 -70.30
N MET A 303 96.54 -55.08 -70.47
CA MET A 303 95.59 -56.04 -69.89
C MET A 303 95.70 -56.14 -68.36
N TYR A 304 96.89 -55.95 -67.79
CA TYR A 304 97.07 -55.99 -66.33
C TYR A 304 96.42 -54.77 -65.65
N LEU A 305 96.57 -53.59 -66.26
CA LEU A 305 95.94 -52.35 -65.80
C LEU A 305 94.42 -52.40 -65.93
N GLU A 306 93.88 -53.04 -66.98
CA GLU A 306 92.43 -53.28 -67.12
C GLU A 306 91.89 -54.15 -65.98
N GLN A 307 92.66 -55.16 -65.54
CA GLN A 307 92.24 -56.06 -64.46
C GLN A 307 92.27 -55.38 -63.08
N GLU A 308 93.26 -54.53 -62.80
CA GLU A 308 93.30 -53.71 -61.57
C GLU A 308 92.13 -52.71 -61.52
N LEU A 309 91.79 -52.12 -62.67
CA LEU A 309 90.67 -51.18 -62.79
C LEU A 309 89.33 -51.89 -62.54
N GLU A 310 89.17 -53.11 -63.05
CA GLU A 310 87.97 -53.92 -62.80
C GLU A 310 87.85 -54.35 -61.32
N SER A 311 88.97 -54.64 -60.64
CA SER A 311 88.97 -54.92 -59.19
C SER A 311 88.57 -53.68 -58.37
N LEU A 312 89.07 -52.50 -58.72
CA LEU A 312 88.72 -51.25 -58.03
C LEU A 312 87.25 -50.85 -58.24
N LYS A 313 86.66 -51.13 -59.42
CA LYS A 313 85.23 -50.94 -59.67
C LYS A 313 84.37 -51.77 -58.72
N ALA A 314 84.70 -53.04 -58.52
CA ALA A 314 83.94 -53.91 -57.62
C ALA A 314 83.97 -53.40 -56.15
N VAL A 315 85.12 -52.90 -55.68
CA VAL A 315 85.23 -52.30 -54.34
C VAL A 315 84.42 -51.01 -54.22
N LEU A 316 84.40 -50.17 -55.27
CA LEU A 316 83.55 -48.98 -55.34
C LEU A 316 82.06 -49.34 -55.30
N GLU A 317 81.64 -50.35 -56.05
CA GLU A 317 80.26 -50.82 -56.08
C GLU A 317 79.80 -51.29 -54.70
N ILE A 318 80.63 -52.06 -53.99
CA ILE A 318 80.37 -52.49 -52.61
C ILE A 318 80.27 -51.30 -51.64
N LYS A 319 81.16 -50.30 -51.78
CA LYS A 319 81.09 -49.10 -50.94
C LYS A 319 79.85 -48.26 -51.23
N ASN A 320 79.43 -48.19 -52.50
CA ASN A 320 78.25 -47.44 -52.91
C ASN A 320 76.96 -48.10 -52.42
N GLU A 321 76.87 -49.43 -52.49
CA GLU A 321 75.75 -50.20 -51.93
C GLU A 321 75.64 -50.00 -50.41
N LYS A 322 76.77 -49.98 -49.69
CA LYS A 322 76.78 -49.71 -48.24
C LYS A 322 76.34 -48.26 -47.92
N LEU A 323 76.70 -47.30 -48.76
CA LEU A 323 76.27 -45.91 -48.64
C LEU A 323 74.76 -45.79 -48.82
N HIS A 324 74.18 -46.43 -49.85
CA HIS A 324 72.73 -46.48 -50.05
C HIS A 324 71.97 -47.13 -48.88
N GLN A 325 72.54 -48.19 -48.26
CA GLN A 325 71.96 -48.79 -47.06
C GLN A 325 71.99 -47.84 -45.85
N GLN A 326 73.02 -47.00 -45.72
CA GLN A 326 73.09 -45.98 -44.68
C GLN A 326 72.10 -44.84 -44.95
N ASP A 327 71.97 -44.37 -46.18
CA ASP A 327 70.98 -43.35 -46.57
C ASP A 327 69.55 -43.80 -46.27
N LYS A 328 69.24 -45.07 -46.55
CA LYS A 328 67.92 -45.64 -46.23
C LYS A 328 67.63 -45.64 -44.73
N LYS A 329 68.65 -45.88 -43.89
CA LYS A 329 68.52 -45.82 -42.42
C LYS A 329 68.38 -44.38 -41.94
N LEU A 330 69.13 -43.44 -42.52
CA LEU A 330 69.00 -42.01 -42.22
C LEU A 330 67.58 -41.51 -42.53
N MET A 331 67.05 -41.84 -43.70
CA MET A 331 65.67 -41.48 -44.08
C MET A 331 64.62 -42.05 -43.11
N GLN A 332 64.83 -43.26 -42.56
CA GLN A 332 63.93 -43.82 -41.55
C GLN A 332 64.03 -43.08 -40.22
N ILE A 333 65.23 -42.69 -39.80
CA ILE A 333 65.45 -41.90 -38.59
C ILE A 333 64.82 -40.51 -38.74
N GLU A 334 64.98 -39.84 -39.88
CA GLU A 334 64.36 -38.54 -40.17
C GLU A 334 62.83 -38.61 -40.05
N LYS A 335 62.20 -39.63 -40.65
CA LYS A 335 60.75 -39.87 -40.51
C LYS A 335 60.33 -40.08 -39.06
N LEU A 336 61.12 -40.84 -38.29
CA LEU A 336 60.83 -41.03 -36.86
C LEU A 336 60.95 -39.71 -36.08
N VAL A 337 61.95 -38.88 -36.39
CA VAL A 337 62.11 -37.55 -35.78
C VAL A 337 60.90 -36.66 -36.10
N GLU A 338 60.44 -36.59 -37.34
CA GLU A 338 59.23 -35.84 -37.74
C GLU A 338 57.96 -36.34 -37.02
N THR A 339 57.79 -37.66 -36.90
CA THR A 339 56.65 -38.19 -36.13
C THR A 339 56.77 -37.87 -34.63
N ASN A 340 57.98 -37.85 -34.08
CA ASN A 340 58.21 -37.50 -32.68
C ASN A 340 57.90 -36.02 -32.42
N THR A 341 58.38 -35.11 -33.27
CA THR A 341 58.09 -33.66 -33.13
C THR A 341 56.59 -33.38 -33.16
N THR A 342 55.85 -33.96 -34.10
CA THR A 342 54.39 -33.79 -34.17
C THR A 342 53.65 -34.38 -32.96
N LEU A 343 54.14 -35.48 -32.37
CA LEU A 343 53.58 -36.03 -31.13
C LEU A 343 53.87 -35.14 -29.93
N VAL A 344 55.07 -34.57 -29.83
CA VAL A 344 55.45 -33.62 -28.77
C VAL A 344 54.60 -32.36 -28.84
N GLU A 345 54.34 -31.82 -30.04
CA GLU A 345 53.44 -30.67 -30.23
C GLU A 345 52.01 -30.96 -29.75
N LYS A 346 51.47 -32.14 -30.08
CA LYS A 346 50.15 -32.57 -29.60
C LYS A 346 50.11 -32.73 -28.09
N LEU A 347 51.16 -33.32 -27.50
CA LEU A 347 51.28 -33.46 -26.06
C LEU A 347 51.30 -32.09 -25.36
N ASN A 348 52.08 -31.14 -25.87
CA ASN A 348 52.16 -29.78 -25.35
C ASN A 348 50.79 -29.08 -25.42
N LYS A 349 50.06 -29.24 -26.52
CA LYS A 349 48.71 -28.67 -26.65
C LYS A 349 47.73 -29.27 -25.63
N CYS A 350 47.71 -30.60 -25.48
CA CYS A 350 46.90 -31.26 -24.46
C CYS A 350 47.27 -30.80 -23.04
N GLN A 351 48.56 -30.58 -22.76
CA GLN A 351 49.02 -30.08 -21.48
C GLN A 351 48.57 -28.64 -21.22
N GLN A 352 48.62 -27.77 -22.22
CA GLN A 352 48.12 -26.39 -22.13
C GLN A 352 46.61 -26.35 -21.85
N GLU A 353 45.81 -27.16 -22.56
CA GLU A 353 44.37 -27.29 -22.32
C GLU A 353 44.06 -27.80 -20.90
N ASN A 354 44.87 -28.73 -20.38
CA ASN A 354 44.73 -29.24 -19.01
C ASN A 354 44.97 -28.14 -17.95
N GLU A 355 46.03 -27.33 -18.12
CA GLU A 355 46.33 -26.21 -17.22
C GLU A 355 45.23 -25.13 -17.26
N ASP A 356 44.70 -24.81 -18.44
CA ASP A 356 43.57 -23.88 -18.56
C ASP A 356 42.32 -24.41 -17.83
N LEU A 357 41.98 -25.69 -18.00
CA LEU A 357 40.87 -26.31 -17.26
C LEU A 357 41.08 -26.28 -15.74
N LYS A 358 42.30 -26.54 -15.25
CA LYS A 358 42.64 -26.40 -13.82
C LYS A 358 42.44 -24.97 -13.33
N ALA A 359 42.87 -23.96 -14.10
CA ALA A 359 42.68 -22.55 -13.76
C ALA A 359 41.19 -22.18 -13.69
N ARG A 360 40.39 -22.63 -14.66
CA ARG A 360 38.92 -22.44 -14.63
C ARG A 360 38.27 -23.11 -13.42
N MET A 361 38.69 -24.34 -13.08
CA MET A 361 38.22 -25.02 -11.88
C MET A 361 38.57 -24.25 -10.60
N ALA A 362 39.80 -23.75 -10.49
CA ALA A 362 40.24 -22.96 -9.34
C ALA A 362 39.39 -21.68 -9.17
N ASN A 363 39.09 -20.98 -10.28
CA ASN A 363 38.22 -19.81 -10.28
C ASN A 363 36.79 -20.16 -9.83
N HIS A 364 36.20 -21.24 -10.35
CA HIS A 364 34.86 -21.69 -9.93
C HIS A 364 34.82 -22.01 -8.43
N VAL A 365 35.83 -22.70 -7.92
CA VAL A 365 35.95 -23.02 -6.49
C VAL A 365 36.08 -21.74 -5.65
N ALA A 366 36.87 -20.75 -6.10
CA ALA A 366 37.00 -19.47 -5.43
C ALA A 366 35.66 -18.71 -5.37
N LEU A 367 34.94 -18.62 -6.49
CA LEU A 367 33.63 -17.97 -6.58
C LEU A 367 32.59 -18.69 -5.70
N SER A 368 32.59 -20.02 -5.69
CA SER A 368 31.71 -20.81 -4.82
C SER A 368 31.97 -20.54 -3.33
N ARG A 369 33.24 -20.40 -2.93
CA ARG A 369 33.60 -20.01 -1.55
C ARG A 369 33.14 -18.59 -1.23
N GLN A 370 33.29 -17.64 -2.16
CA GLN A 370 32.83 -16.26 -2.00
C GLN A 370 31.31 -16.19 -1.83
N LEU A 371 30.53 -16.88 -2.67
CA LEU A 371 29.08 -16.92 -2.53
C LEU A 371 28.65 -17.51 -1.19
N SER A 372 29.35 -18.54 -0.71
CA SER A 372 29.10 -19.12 0.61
C SER A 372 29.36 -18.12 1.74
N THR A 373 30.46 -17.35 1.68
CA THR A 373 30.76 -16.34 2.70
C THR A 373 29.76 -15.20 2.67
N GLU A 374 29.35 -14.74 1.48
CA GLU A 374 28.31 -13.72 1.31
C GLU A 374 26.96 -14.20 1.86
N GLN A 375 26.55 -15.44 1.57
CA GLN A 375 25.34 -16.04 2.13
C GLN A 375 25.36 -16.05 3.67
N GLU A 376 26.47 -16.46 4.28
CA GLU A 376 26.60 -16.43 5.74
C GLU A 376 26.54 -15.00 6.31
N VAL A 377 27.13 -14.02 5.63
CA VAL A 377 27.09 -12.61 6.06
C VAL A 377 25.65 -12.08 5.99
N LEU A 378 24.95 -12.34 4.89
CA LEU A 378 23.55 -11.95 4.72
C LEU A 378 22.65 -12.60 5.78
N GLN A 379 22.83 -13.90 6.05
CA GLN A 379 22.07 -14.58 7.10
C GLN A 379 22.33 -13.97 8.48
N ARG A 380 23.58 -13.68 8.83
CA ARG A 380 23.91 -13.00 10.10
C ARG A 380 23.32 -11.59 10.18
N SER A 381 23.25 -10.87 9.06
CA SER A 381 22.64 -9.53 8.99
C SER A 381 21.12 -9.62 9.18
N LEU A 382 20.46 -10.56 8.50
CA LEU A 382 19.03 -10.83 8.65
C LEU A 382 18.67 -11.18 10.11
N ASP A 383 19.47 -12.02 10.77
CA ASP A 383 19.25 -12.38 12.18
C ASP A 383 19.41 -11.18 13.11
N LYS A 384 20.37 -10.29 12.83
CA LYS A 384 20.57 -9.05 13.61
C LYS A 384 19.38 -8.11 13.43
N GLU A 385 18.92 -7.92 12.19
CA GLU A 385 17.78 -7.06 11.88
C GLU A 385 16.49 -7.62 12.47
N SER A 386 16.28 -8.93 12.38
CA SER A 386 15.14 -9.61 13.00
C SER A 386 15.13 -9.44 14.53
N LYS A 387 16.30 -9.52 15.17
CA LYS A 387 16.43 -9.25 16.61
C LYS A 387 16.14 -7.79 16.95
N ALA A 388 16.63 -6.84 16.16
CA ALA A 388 16.36 -5.42 16.35
C ALA A 388 14.87 -5.12 16.17
N ASN A 389 14.25 -5.65 15.11
CA ASN A 389 12.83 -5.50 14.84
C ASN A 389 11.97 -6.09 15.96
N LYS A 390 12.33 -7.26 16.51
CA LYS A 390 11.64 -7.82 17.67
C LYS A 390 11.72 -6.93 18.90
N ARG A 391 12.86 -6.28 19.16
CA ARG A 391 13.01 -5.30 20.26
C ARG A 391 12.12 -4.09 20.04
N LEU A 392 12.13 -3.52 18.83
CA LEU A 392 11.29 -2.38 18.48
C LEU A 392 9.80 -2.74 18.54
N SER A 393 9.41 -3.95 18.14
CA SER A 393 8.03 -4.44 18.27
C SER A 393 7.60 -4.52 19.74
N MET A 394 8.46 -5.05 20.62
CA MET A 394 8.19 -5.08 22.06
C MET A 394 8.09 -3.67 22.66
N GLU A 395 9.00 -2.76 22.29
CA GLU A 395 8.98 -1.37 22.73
C GLU A 395 7.71 -0.65 22.22
N ASN A 396 7.32 -0.89 20.98
CA ASN A 396 6.11 -0.31 20.41
C ASN A 396 4.84 -0.84 21.11
N GLU A 397 4.76 -2.14 21.39
CA GLU A 397 3.68 -2.72 22.21
C GLU A 397 3.65 -2.10 23.61
N GLU A 398 4.80 -1.91 24.26
CA GLU A 398 4.90 -1.24 25.57
C GLU A 398 4.41 0.22 25.49
N LEU A 399 4.81 0.95 24.46
CA LEU A 399 4.37 2.34 24.24
C LEU A 399 2.87 2.43 23.95
N LEU A 400 2.33 1.54 23.11
CA LEU A 400 0.89 1.43 22.86
C LEU A 400 0.14 1.11 24.14
N TRP A 401 0.66 0.20 24.98
CA TRP A 401 0.08 -0.13 26.27
C TRP A 401 0.09 1.09 27.20
N LYS A 402 1.18 1.87 27.27
CA LYS A 402 1.24 3.12 28.05
C LYS A 402 0.24 4.18 27.56
N LEU A 403 0.08 4.32 26.25
CA LEU A 403 -0.88 5.24 25.65
C LEU A 403 -2.33 4.84 26.00
N HIS A 404 -2.66 3.55 25.86
CA HIS A 404 -4.01 3.04 26.10
C HIS A 404 -4.40 3.06 27.58
N ASN A 405 -3.44 2.82 28.48
CA ASN A 405 -3.67 2.85 29.93
C ASN A 405 -3.51 4.24 30.56
N GLY A 406 -3.31 5.28 29.73
CA GLY A 406 -3.43 6.67 30.15
C GLY A 406 -2.44 7.09 31.23
N ASP A 407 -1.14 6.92 30.98
CA ASP A 407 -0.13 7.52 31.85
C ASP A 407 -0.02 9.03 31.54
N LEU A 408 -0.88 9.84 32.17
CA LEU A 408 -0.85 11.31 32.10
C LEU A 408 0.33 11.94 32.88
N CYS A 409 1.39 11.19 33.16
CA CYS A 409 2.62 11.72 33.71
C CYS A 409 3.55 12.19 32.57
N SER A 410 3.14 13.27 31.88
CA SER A 410 4.10 14.17 31.23
C SER A 410 4.74 15.06 32.30
N PRO A 411 6.07 15.01 32.51
CA PRO A 411 6.76 16.13 33.13
C PRO A 411 6.78 17.26 32.10
N LYS A 412 5.83 18.20 32.24
CA LYS A 412 5.89 19.49 31.56
C LYS A 412 6.95 20.35 32.26
N LYS A 413 7.92 20.81 31.46
CA LYS A 413 8.96 21.84 31.73
C LYS A 413 10.18 21.29 32.48
N LEU A 414 11.43 21.50 32.06
CA LEU A 414 12.08 22.71 31.54
C LEU A 414 13.23 22.34 30.59
N SER A 415 13.42 23.10 29.51
CA SER A 415 14.76 23.43 29.01
C SER A 415 15.00 24.90 29.41
N PRO A 416 16.21 25.31 29.81
CA PRO A 416 17.31 25.41 28.85
C PRO A 416 18.70 25.04 29.38
N SER A 417 19.62 24.89 28.42
CA SER A 417 21.07 25.14 28.49
C SER A 417 21.94 23.93 28.18
N SER A 418 22.45 23.90 26.95
CA SER A 418 23.80 23.40 26.68
C SER A 418 24.80 24.09 27.63
N PRO A 419 25.85 23.39 28.07
CA PRO A 419 27.14 23.60 27.41
C PRO A 419 27.99 22.33 27.30
N GLY A 420 28.93 22.34 26.35
CA GLY A 420 30.18 21.60 26.49
C GLY A 420 30.33 20.38 25.59
N ILE A 421 30.86 20.61 24.40
CA ILE A 421 31.78 19.69 23.74
C ILE A 421 32.96 19.43 24.70
N PRO A 422 33.38 18.17 24.87
CA PRO A 422 34.81 17.91 24.82
C PRO A 422 35.12 16.85 23.76
N PHE A 423 35.96 17.26 22.81
CA PHE A 423 36.73 16.36 21.96
C PHE A 423 37.46 15.33 22.82
N HIS A 424 37.20 14.05 22.59
CA HIS A 424 38.16 12.99 22.86
C HIS A 424 38.31 12.11 21.63
N SER A 425 39.40 12.39 20.91
CA SER A 425 39.98 11.56 19.87
C SER A 425 40.40 10.22 20.48
N SER A 426 39.74 9.13 20.09
CA SER A 426 40.27 7.78 20.31
C SER A 426 40.77 7.22 18.99
N ARG A 427 42.08 7.44 18.81
CA ARG A 427 42.94 6.75 17.87
C ARG A 427 43.09 5.31 18.39
N ASN A 428 42.44 4.34 17.73
CA ASN A 428 42.86 2.95 17.85
C ASN A 428 43.13 2.37 16.47
N SER A 429 44.42 2.22 16.23
CA SER A 429 45.07 1.50 15.16
C SER A 429 44.70 0.02 15.23
N GLY A 430 44.21 -0.53 14.12
CA GLY A 430 44.04 -1.97 13.90
C GLY A 430 44.67 -2.33 12.57
N THR A 431 45.90 -2.82 12.65
CA THR A 431 46.75 -3.38 11.61
C THR A 431 46.04 -4.36 10.68
N PHE A 432 46.14 -4.14 9.37
CA PHE A 432 46.17 -5.23 8.40
C PHE A 432 47.42 -5.10 7.54
N SER A 433 48.33 -6.04 7.76
CA SER A 433 49.47 -6.32 6.91
C SER A 433 49.02 -6.63 5.49
N SER A 434 49.62 -5.98 4.50
CA SER A 434 49.67 -6.47 3.12
C SER A 434 51.15 -6.64 2.75
N PRO A 435 51.56 -7.77 2.16
CA PRO A 435 52.95 -7.98 1.77
C PRO A 435 53.27 -7.22 0.47
N THR A 436 54.52 -6.79 0.43
CA THR A 436 55.27 -6.11 -0.62
C THR A 436 55.43 -6.99 -1.88
N VAL A 437 55.02 -6.44 -3.05
CA VAL A 437 55.77 -6.31 -4.34
C VAL A 437 56.57 -7.55 -4.80
N SER A 438 56.35 -8.12 -6.00
CA SER A 438 56.94 -7.72 -7.30
C SER A 438 57.02 -8.97 -8.21
N PRO A 439 57.61 -8.97 -9.43
CA PRO A 439 57.31 -8.24 -10.66
C PRO A 439 57.09 -9.21 -11.86
N ARG A 440 56.43 -8.77 -12.94
CA ARG A 440 56.92 -8.77 -14.34
C ARG A 440 55.79 -8.42 -15.30
#